data_AF-A0A498SM48-F1
#
_entry.id   AF-A0A498SM48-F1
#
_cell.length_a   1.000
_cell.length_b   1.000
_cell.length_c   1.000
_cell.angle_alpha   90.00
_cell.angle_beta   90.00
_cell.angle_gamma   90.00
#
_symmetry.space_group_name_H-M   'P 1'
#
loop_
_entity.id
_entity.type
_entity.pdbx_description
1 polymer ?
#
loop_
_entity_poly.entity_id
_entity_poly.type
_entity_poly.pdbx_seq_one_letter_code
_entity_poly.pdbx_strand_id
1 'polypeptide(L)'
;MAKSTSSAESLSDNEELERFYELMIEASQKVQKMKLKDSEISTAEDDNAPYVLPVVSYKEPLRKNPKNVLHVMKRLHSMTTAEMQKELKKAHIDSRGKRSELYNRLKKYFRKEFAVIKNAEPLRNKTETFYDYFVVIDFECTCEADLYDYNHEIIEFPAVLVDIRKKEIVDVFHSYVRPVVNPQLSEFCSSFTGITQEMVDKSLPFIDVLDSFRAWMQLHRLGQKDVRYAFVTDGPWDIAKFFQMQCIQSNLSAVPHDFRFYINIRRSFANKYCKRHSTQKINLDGMLTSLNMKFEGRQHSGLDDSKNIARIVIKMLEDRSELRVNEKLVRIKEGKKVKVLLPDMNKEDRGRQAWRDNLPYIVQQISRDSFISGEYLDCDTCDEDD
;
A
#
# COMPACT_ATOMS: atom_id res chain seq x y z
N MET A 1 45.26 -23.53 72.83
CA MET A 1 44.19 -24.45 73.22
C MET A 1 42.93 -23.60 73.33
N ALA A 2 42.02 -23.60 72.34
CA ALA A 2 40.98 -24.62 72.08
C ALA A 2 40.10 -24.85 73.33
N LYS A 3 38.77 -24.85 73.28
CA LYS A 3 37.77 -24.67 72.21
C LYS A 3 36.40 -24.64 72.91
N SER A 4 35.46 -23.91 72.30
CA SER A 4 34.03 -24.22 72.16
C SER A 4 33.13 -24.29 73.42
N THR A 5 31.83 -23.98 73.38
CA THR A 5 30.89 -24.05 72.25
C THR A 5 29.69 -23.15 72.52
N SER A 6 29.28 -22.43 71.48
CA SER A 6 27.95 -21.82 71.29
C SER A 6 26.87 -22.92 71.24
N SER A 7 25.80 -22.75 72.01
CA SER A 7 24.62 -23.64 72.01
C SER A 7 23.30 -22.89 72.20
N ALA A 8 23.26 -21.59 71.90
CA ALA A 8 22.07 -20.76 72.13
C ALA A 8 21.38 -20.23 70.84
N GLU A 9 21.99 -20.40 69.66
CA GLU A 9 21.43 -19.94 68.37
C GLU A 9 20.59 -21.00 67.64
N SER A 10 20.54 -22.26 68.10
CA SER A 10 19.88 -23.34 67.35
C SER A 10 18.39 -23.56 67.68
N LEU A 11 17.81 -22.77 68.59
CA LEU A 11 16.42 -22.94 69.03
C LEU A 11 15.43 -22.02 68.31
N SER A 12 15.84 -20.80 67.87
CA SER A 12 14.94 -19.91 67.11
C SER A 12 14.76 -20.34 65.65
N ASP A 13 15.81 -20.90 65.04
CA ASP A 13 15.75 -21.35 63.65
C ASP A 13 14.80 -22.55 63.47
N ASN A 14 14.64 -23.38 64.50
CA ASN A 14 13.76 -24.55 64.45
C ASN A 14 12.28 -24.16 64.60
N GLU A 15 11.97 -23.15 65.42
CA GLU A 15 10.61 -22.59 65.53
C GLU A 15 10.20 -21.82 64.27
N GLU A 16 11.12 -21.09 63.63
CA GLU A 16 10.85 -20.44 62.34
C GLU A 16 10.63 -21.47 61.21
N LEU A 17 11.38 -22.57 61.24
CA LEU A 17 11.25 -23.65 60.26
C LEU A 17 9.94 -24.44 60.44
N GLU A 18 9.54 -24.74 61.68
CA GLU A 18 8.23 -25.35 61.97
C GLU A 18 7.08 -24.44 61.52
N ARG A 19 7.16 -23.15 61.82
CA ARG A 19 6.16 -22.16 61.37
C ARG A 19 6.08 -22.05 59.85
N PHE A 20 7.21 -22.18 59.15
CA PHE A 20 7.25 -22.23 57.69
C PHE A 20 6.56 -23.50 57.15
N TYR A 21 6.80 -24.67 57.75
CA TYR A 21 6.15 -25.91 57.34
C TYR A 21 4.64 -25.92 57.64
N GLU A 22 4.20 -25.37 58.77
CA GLU A 22 2.76 -25.22 59.07
C GLU A 22 2.04 -24.34 58.04
N LEU A 23 2.65 -23.21 57.65
CA LEU A 23 2.12 -22.32 56.61
C LEU A 23 2.03 -23.02 55.24
N MET A 24 3.01 -23.87 54.91
CA MET A 24 3.00 -24.65 53.67
C MET A 24 1.90 -25.74 53.68
N ILE A 25 1.64 -26.36 54.82
CA ILE A 25 0.56 -27.34 54.98
C ILE A 25 -0.82 -26.66 54.88
N GLU A 26 -1.02 -25.52 55.54
CA GLU A 26 -2.26 -24.74 55.42
C GLU A 26 -2.51 -24.26 53.98
N ALA A 27 -1.47 -23.77 53.29
CA ALA A 27 -1.57 -23.36 51.90
C ALA A 27 -1.96 -24.54 50.99
N SER A 28 -1.36 -25.72 51.20
CA SER A 28 -1.69 -26.95 50.47
C SER A 28 -3.14 -27.39 50.71
N GLN A 29 -3.61 -27.34 51.96
CA GLN A 29 -5.00 -27.67 52.30
C GLN A 29 -6.00 -26.66 51.74
N LYS A 30 -5.67 -25.37 51.67
CA LYS A 30 -6.50 -24.34 51.00
C LYS A 30 -6.59 -24.60 49.50
N VAL A 31 -5.48 -24.98 48.85
CA VAL A 31 -5.47 -25.35 47.42
C VAL A 31 -6.29 -26.61 47.16
N GLN A 32 -6.22 -27.62 48.04
CA GLN A 32 -7.06 -28.82 47.93
C GLN A 32 -8.55 -28.52 48.16
N LYS A 33 -8.90 -27.66 49.14
CA LYS A 33 -10.28 -27.20 49.34
C LYS A 33 -10.81 -26.39 48.16
N MET A 34 -9.98 -25.58 47.51
CA MET A 34 -10.35 -24.88 46.27
C MET A 34 -10.61 -25.88 45.13
N LYS A 35 -9.74 -26.89 44.96
CA LYS A 35 -9.95 -27.96 43.95
C LYS A 35 -11.19 -28.82 44.21
N LEU A 36 -11.55 -29.06 45.48
CA LEU A 36 -12.76 -29.79 45.84
C LEU A 36 -14.02 -28.93 45.64
N LYS A 37 -13.95 -27.61 45.85
CA LYS A 37 -15.05 -26.67 45.55
C LYS A 37 -15.32 -26.55 44.05
N ASP A 38 -14.28 -26.72 43.23
CA ASP A 38 -14.41 -26.79 41.76
C ASP A 38 -14.97 -28.15 41.27
N SER A 39 -15.07 -29.17 42.15
CA SER A 39 -15.53 -30.52 41.79
C SER A 39 -17.01 -30.82 42.08
N GLU A 40 -17.73 -29.94 42.80
CA GLU A 40 -19.16 -30.10 43.07
C GLU A 40 -20.07 -29.27 42.14
N ILE A 41 -19.51 -28.58 41.15
CA ILE A 41 -20.26 -27.83 40.13
C ILE A 41 -19.78 -28.24 38.73
N SER A 42 -19.95 -29.52 38.37
CA SER A 42 -19.94 -29.92 36.96
C SER A 42 -20.66 -31.26 36.72
N THR A 43 -21.99 -31.23 36.61
CA THR A 43 -22.74 -32.15 35.74
C THR A 43 -23.84 -31.39 35.01
N ALA A 44 -23.43 -30.56 34.05
CA ALA A 44 -24.21 -30.18 32.88
C ALA A 44 -23.21 -29.66 31.84
N GLU A 45 -23.27 -30.22 30.64
CA GLU A 45 -22.33 -30.02 29.53
C GLU A 45 -22.25 -28.55 29.09
N ASP A 46 -21.02 -27.99 29.04
CA ASP A 46 -20.66 -26.90 28.11
C ASP A 46 -19.14 -26.86 27.92
N ASP A 47 -18.70 -26.86 26.66
CA ASP A 47 -17.31 -26.88 26.22
C ASP A 47 -16.63 -25.52 26.48
N ASN A 48 -15.98 -25.31 27.64
CA ASN A 48 -15.09 -24.15 27.82
C ASN A 48 -14.09 -24.32 28.98
N ALA A 49 -12.82 -24.57 28.65
CA ALA A 49 -11.71 -24.48 29.62
C ALA A 49 -11.27 -23.00 29.79
N PRO A 50 -11.37 -22.38 30.99
CA PRO A 50 -11.19 -20.94 31.16
C PRO A 50 -9.74 -20.46 31.31
N TYR A 51 -8.73 -21.29 30.99
CA TYR A 51 -7.32 -20.91 31.10
C TYR A 51 -6.50 -21.36 29.89
N VAL A 52 -6.81 -20.80 28.72
CA VAL A 52 -5.85 -20.77 27.61
C VAL A 52 -4.84 -19.65 27.91
N LEU A 53 -3.64 -20.02 28.38
CA LEU A 53 -2.51 -19.08 28.43
C LEU A 53 -2.33 -18.49 27.02
N PRO A 54 -2.26 -17.16 26.86
CA PRO A 54 -2.04 -16.58 25.53
C PRO A 54 -0.72 -17.13 25.00
N VAL A 55 -0.77 -17.73 23.81
CA VAL A 55 0.42 -18.17 23.10
C VAL A 55 1.23 -16.92 22.74
N VAL A 56 2.14 -16.52 23.62
CA VAL A 56 3.10 -15.47 23.32
C VAL A 56 4.10 -16.09 22.36
N SER A 57 4.07 -15.66 21.10
CA SER A 57 5.05 -16.11 20.11
C SER A 57 6.45 -15.80 20.64
N TYR A 58 7.26 -16.83 20.90
CA TYR A 58 8.65 -16.65 21.30
C TYR A 58 9.40 -15.93 20.17
N LYS A 59 9.85 -14.69 20.42
CA LYS A 59 10.76 -13.97 19.53
C LYS A 59 12.17 -14.22 20.04
N GLU A 60 12.95 -15.02 19.31
CA GLU A 60 14.36 -15.26 19.62
C GLU A 60 15.08 -13.90 19.78
N PRO A 61 15.65 -13.59 20.96
CA PRO A 61 16.25 -12.29 21.23
C PRO A 61 17.44 -12.03 20.29
N LEU A 62 17.61 -10.76 19.89
CA LEU A 62 18.69 -10.36 19.01
C LEU A 62 20.05 -10.62 19.66
N ARG A 63 20.88 -11.43 18.99
CA ARG A 63 22.24 -11.76 19.45
C ARG A 63 23.23 -10.61 19.26
N LYS A 64 22.88 -9.59 18.47
CA LYS A 64 23.76 -8.47 18.07
C LYS A 64 23.09 -7.12 18.34
N ASN A 65 23.88 -6.10 18.70
CA ASN A 65 23.39 -4.76 18.98
C ASN A 65 22.71 -4.13 17.73
N PRO A 66 21.41 -3.76 17.80
CA PRO A 66 20.65 -3.28 16.64
C PRO A 66 21.24 -2.07 15.93
N LYS A 67 21.73 -1.07 16.68
CA LYS A 67 22.31 0.15 16.12
C LYS A 67 23.55 -0.15 15.28
N ASN A 68 24.36 -1.10 15.73
CA ASN A 68 25.55 -1.53 15.02
C ASN A 68 25.21 -2.27 13.71
N VAL A 69 24.25 -3.20 13.77
CA VAL A 69 23.79 -3.96 12.60
C VAL A 69 23.27 -3.01 11.50
N LEU A 70 22.43 -2.03 11.87
CA LEU A 70 21.93 -1.01 10.95
C LEU A 70 23.04 -0.13 10.38
N HIS A 71 23.97 0.32 11.22
CA HIS A 71 25.10 1.16 10.81
C HIS A 71 25.96 0.47 9.74
N VAL A 72 26.37 -0.77 10.01
CA VAL A 72 27.22 -1.55 9.10
C VAL A 72 26.49 -1.90 7.82
N MET A 73 25.24 -2.37 7.90
CA MET A 73 24.48 -2.79 6.71
C MET A 73 24.10 -1.63 5.78
N LYS A 74 23.80 -0.43 6.31
CA LYS A 74 23.50 0.76 5.49
C LYS A 74 24.73 1.28 4.73
N ARG A 75 25.92 1.20 5.34
CA ARG A 75 27.17 1.70 4.76
C ARG A 75 27.97 0.63 4.01
N LEU A 76 27.53 -0.64 4.02
CA LEU A 76 28.32 -1.77 3.54
C LEU A 76 28.84 -1.58 2.10
N HIS A 77 28.05 -0.98 1.22
CA HIS A 77 28.45 -0.70 -0.17
C HIS A 77 29.53 0.38 -0.29
N SER A 78 29.52 1.37 0.60
CA SER A 78 30.46 2.51 0.61
C SER A 78 31.64 2.33 1.57
N MET A 79 31.68 1.24 2.35
CA MET A 79 32.78 0.96 3.27
C MET A 79 34.09 0.66 2.52
N THR A 80 35.18 1.22 3.05
CA THR A 80 36.55 0.91 2.62
C THR A 80 36.99 -0.46 3.13
N THR A 81 38.04 -1.03 2.53
CA THR A 81 38.63 -2.31 2.97
C THR A 81 39.04 -2.26 4.45
N ALA A 82 39.66 -1.16 4.89
CA ALA A 82 40.10 -0.98 6.27
C ALA A 82 38.91 -0.94 7.26
N GLU A 83 37.82 -0.25 6.91
CA GLU A 83 36.60 -0.24 7.71
C GLU A 83 35.96 -1.63 7.80
N MET A 84 35.91 -2.38 6.69
CA MET A 84 35.37 -3.75 6.70
C MET A 84 36.21 -4.68 7.58
N GLN A 85 37.54 -4.56 7.53
CA GLN A 85 38.44 -5.33 8.39
C GLN A 85 38.25 -4.99 9.87
N LYS A 86 38.04 -3.71 10.19
CA LYS A 86 37.77 -3.24 11.56
C LYS A 86 36.47 -3.85 12.11
N GLU A 87 35.40 -3.86 11.31
CA GLU A 87 34.13 -4.46 11.73
C GLU A 87 34.20 -5.99 11.85
N LEU A 88 34.94 -6.68 10.98
CA LEU A 88 35.18 -8.13 11.10
C LEU A 88 36.00 -8.48 12.34
N LYS A 89 37.02 -7.68 12.68
CA LYS A 89 37.81 -7.86 13.91
C LYS A 89 36.96 -7.69 15.16
N LYS A 90 36.10 -6.67 15.21
CA LYS A 90 35.12 -6.46 16.30
C LYS A 90 34.15 -7.63 16.44
N ALA A 91 33.80 -8.27 15.33
CA ALA A 91 32.92 -9.43 15.29
C ALA A 91 33.64 -10.77 15.56
N HIS A 92 34.96 -10.75 15.80
CA HIS A 92 35.81 -11.94 15.94
C HIS A 92 35.74 -12.90 14.73
N ILE A 93 35.71 -12.35 13.50
CA ILE A 93 35.69 -13.10 12.23
C ILE A 93 36.96 -12.81 11.44
N ASP A 94 37.43 -13.77 10.64
CA ASP A 94 38.60 -13.61 9.77
C ASP A 94 38.49 -12.36 8.88
N SER A 95 39.41 -11.42 9.12
CA SER A 95 39.50 -10.12 8.46
C SER A 95 40.51 -10.08 7.30
N ARG A 96 41.05 -11.22 6.85
CA ARG A 96 41.99 -11.28 5.72
C ARG A 96 41.26 -11.46 4.39
N GLY A 97 41.86 -10.97 3.30
CA GLY A 97 41.36 -11.20 1.95
C GLY A 97 41.00 -9.92 1.20
N LYS A 98 40.47 -10.11 -0.01
CA LYS A 98 40.09 -9.01 -0.91
C LYS A 98 38.78 -8.35 -0.45
N ARG A 99 38.55 -7.10 -0.85
CA ARG A 99 37.35 -6.32 -0.45
C ARG A 99 36.04 -7.08 -0.67
N SER A 100 35.90 -7.81 -1.78
CA SER A 100 34.70 -8.61 -2.10
C SER A 100 34.46 -9.75 -1.09
N GLU A 101 35.51 -10.40 -0.61
CA GLU A 101 35.43 -11.47 0.39
C GLU A 101 35.03 -10.93 1.76
N LEU A 102 35.63 -9.81 2.17
CA LEU A 102 35.29 -9.11 3.42
C LEU A 102 33.83 -8.62 3.41
N TYR A 103 33.39 -8.03 2.29
CA TYR A 103 32.01 -7.62 2.06
C TYR A 103 31.03 -8.80 2.24
N ASN A 104 31.31 -9.94 1.60
CA ASN A 104 30.46 -11.11 1.68
C ASN A 104 30.40 -11.70 3.09
N ARG A 105 31.52 -11.70 3.84
CA ARG A 105 31.55 -12.16 5.25
C ARG A 105 30.73 -11.25 6.15
N LEU A 106 30.88 -9.94 6.05
CA LEU A 106 30.09 -8.97 6.83
C LEU A 106 28.59 -9.09 6.50
N LYS A 107 28.25 -9.15 5.21
CA LYS A 107 26.87 -9.36 4.75
C LYS A 107 26.28 -10.64 5.34
N LYS A 108 27.01 -11.75 5.27
CA LYS A 108 26.57 -13.05 5.80
C LYS A 108 26.40 -13.00 7.32
N TYR A 109 27.35 -12.39 8.03
CA TYR A 109 27.32 -12.28 9.49
C TYR A 109 26.12 -11.47 9.97
N PHE A 110 25.85 -10.30 9.39
CA PHE A 110 24.76 -9.43 9.85
C PHE A 110 23.38 -9.76 9.25
N ARG A 111 23.29 -10.66 8.26
CA ARG A 111 22.05 -10.96 7.53
C ARG A 111 20.87 -11.36 8.43
N LYS A 112 21.07 -12.28 9.39
CA LYS A 112 19.98 -12.81 10.22
C LYS A 112 19.42 -11.71 11.12
N GLU A 113 20.27 -11.01 11.84
CA GLU A 113 19.88 -9.94 12.76
C GLU A 113 19.39 -8.71 12.02
N PHE A 114 19.96 -8.36 10.87
CA PHE A 114 19.43 -7.28 10.03
C PHE A 114 18.03 -7.60 9.51
N ALA A 115 17.76 -8.86 9.14
CA ALA A 115 16.41 -9.29 8.78
C ALA A 115 15.46 -9.19 9.97
N VAL A 116 15.87 -9.62 11.16
CA VAL A 116 15.05 -9.49 12.39
C VAL A 116 14.82 -8.02 12.75
N ILE A 117 15.84 -7.16 12.69
CA ILE A 117 15.72 -5.71 12.99
C ILE A 117 14.86 -4.99 11.96
N LYS A 118 15.05 -5.28 10.66
CA LYS A 118 14.19 -4.75 9.60
C LYS A 118 12.73 -5.19 9.78
N ASN A 119 12.51 -6.34 10.40
CA ASN A 119 11.19 -6.85 10.75
C ASN A 119 10.73 -6.43 12.16
N ALA A 120 11.58 -5.78 12.96
CA ALA A 120 11.35 -5.42 14.37
C ALA A 120 11.36 -3.91 14.65
N GLU A 121 11.89 -3.07 13.76
CA GLU A 121 11.33 -1.72 13.64
C GLU A 121 9.83 -1.92 13.40
N PRO A 122 8.94 -1.25 14.15
CA PRO A 122 7.53 -1.34 13.87
C PRO A 122 7.38 -1.02 12.39
N LEU A 123 6.75 -1.94 11.68
CA LEU A 123 6.43 -1.84 10.28
C LEU A 123 5.58 -0.58 10.08
N ARG A 124 6.22 0.58 9.99
CA ARG A 124 5.65 1.71 9.29
C ARG A 124 5.36 1.14 7.92
N ASN A 125 4.09 1.10 7.55
CA ASN A 125 3.74 0.74 6.20
C ASN A 125 4.59 1.67 5.32
N LYS A 126 5.46 1.12 4.45
CA LYS A 126 6.37 1.96 3.67
C LYS A 126 5.58 3.03 2.92
N THR A 127 4.35 2.72 2.54
CA THR A 127 3.39 3.65 1.97
C THR A 127 3.12 4.88 2.86
N GLU A 128 2.94 4.72 4.19
CA GLU A 128 2.76 5.83 5.14
C GLU A 128 3.99 6.76 5.21
N THR A 129 5.17 6.26 4.82
CA THR A 129 6.38 7.09 4.77
C THR A 129 6.40 8.03 3.57
N PHE A 130 5.54 7.83 2.57
CA PHE A 130 5.48 8.64 1.35
C PHE A 130 4.17 9.43 1.25
N TYR A 131 3.08 8.88 1.78
CA TYR A 131 1.75 9.46 1.64
C TYR A 131 1.01 9.45 2.97
N ASP A 132 0.16 10.45 3.15
CA ASP A 132 -0.81 10.54 4.24
C ASP A 132 -2.20 10.11 3.74
N TYR A 133 -2.53 10.43 2.49
CA TYR A 133 -3.80 10.10 1.85
C TYR A 133 -3.65 9.45 0.48
N PHE A 134 -4.65 8.69 0.08
CA PHE A 134 -4.88 8.33 -1.32
C PHE A 134 -6.17 8.93 -1.82
N VAL A 135 -6.16 9.37 -3.08
CA VAL A 135 -7.33 9.85 -3.80
C VAL A 135 -7.64 8.84 -4.90
N VAL A 136 -8.63 7.99 -4.67
CA VAL A 136 -9.01 6.92 -5.58
C VAL A 136 -10.02 7.46 -6.59
N ILE A 137 -9.75 7.30 -7.88
CA ILE A 137 -10.55 7.86 -8.99
C ILE A 137 -10.85 6.75 -9.99
N ASP A 138 -12.07 6.74 -10.51
CA ASP A 138 -12.54 5.89 -11.60
C ASP A 138 -13.56 6.68 -12.44
N PHE A 139 -13.17 7.14 -13.63
CA PHE A 139 -14.01 8.02 -14.44
C PHE A 139 -14.99 7.20 -15.29
N GLU A 140 -16.25 7.63 -15.34
CA GLU A 140 -17.15 7.22 -16.40
C GLU A 140 -17.14 8.23 -17.54
N CYS A 141 -17.21 7.72 -18.77
CA CYS A 141 -17.14 8.52 -19.99
C CYS A 141 -18.29 8.21 -20.94
N THR A 142 -18.63 9.18 -21.80
CA THR A 142 -19.47 8.92 -22.98
C THR A 142 -18.88 7.77 -23.79
N CYS A 143 -19.73 6.87 -24.27
CA CYS A 143 -19.31 5.70 -25.04
C CYS A 143 -20.39 5.24 -26.02
N GLU A 144 -20.00 4.44 -27.00
CA GLU A 144 -20.90 3.86 -27.99
C GLU A 144 -20.48 2.42 -28.28
N ALA A 145 -21.47 1.55 -28.53
CA ALA A 145 -21.21 0.15 -28.82
C ALA A 145 -20.41 -0.01 -30.11
N ASP A 146 -19.42 -0.93 -30.11
CA ASP A 146 -18.59 -1.30 -31.27
C ASP A 146 -17.82 -0.15 -31.95
N LEU A 147 -17.75 1.01 -31.30
CA LEU A 147 -17.00 2.18 -31.71
C LEU A 147 -15.85 2.43 -30.75
N TYR A 148 -14.72 1.79 -31.07
CA TYR A 148 -13.53 1.90 -30.27
C TYR A 148 -12.95 3.31 -30.37
N ASP A 149 -12.91 3.92 -31.58
CA ASP A 149 -12.41 5.28 -31.87
C ASP A 149 -13.43 6.37 -31.59
N TYR A 150 -13.90 6.36 -30.35
CA TYR A 150 -14.88 7.30 -29.86
C TYR A 150 -14.21 8.47 -29.14
N ASN A 151 -14.73 9.69 -29.38
CA ASN A 151 -14.32 10.90 -28.67
C ASN A 151 -14.98 10.94 -27.29
N HIS A 152 -14.46 10.10 -26.39
CA HIS A 152 -14.90 10.03 -25.00
C HIS A 152 -14.79 11.40 -24.30
N GLU A 153 -15.80 11.74 -23.52
CA GLU A 153 -15.84 12.85 -22.57
C GLU A 153 -16.21 12.31 -21.20
N ILE A 154 -15.57 12.80 -20.14
CA ILE A 154 -15.90 12.42 -18.76
C ILE A 154 -17.32 12.91 -18.44
N ILE A 155 -18.15 12.00 -17.91
CA ILE A 155 -19.54 12.27 -17.49
C ILE A 155 -19.79 11.95 -16.01
N GLU A 156 -18.86 11.27 -15.34
CA GLU A 156 -18.83 11.11 -13.89
C GLU A 156 -17.40 11.31 -13.37
N PHE A 157 -17.24 12.17 -12.36
CA PHE A 157 -15.99 12.47 -11.70
C PHE A 157 -16.10 12.13 -10.19
N PRO A 158 -15.87 10.88 -9.81
CA PRO A 158 -15.75 10.47 -8.42
C PRO A 158 -14.31 10.63 -7.91
N ALA A 159 -14.16 10.91 -6.63
CA ALA A 159 -12.91 10.74 -5.92
C ALA A 159 -13.15 10.30 -4.47
N VAL A 160 -12.53 9.20 -4.06
CA VAL A 160 -12.65 8.65 -2.70
C VAL A 160 -11.35 8.89 -1.94
N LEU A 161 -11.43 9.62 -0.82
CA LEU A 161 -10.28 9.92 0.03
C LEU A 161 -10.07 8.81 1.05
N VAL A 162 -8.90 8.18 1.03
CA VAL A 162 -8.51 7.14 1.98
C VAL A 162 -7.40 7.67 2.88
N ASP A 163 -7.62 7.66 4.20
CA ASP A 163 -6.56 7.91 5.18
C ASP A 163 -5.73 6.64 5.36
N ILE A 164 -4.43 6.74 5.06
CA ILE A 164 -3.55 5.57 5.00
C ILE A 164 -3.24 5.04 6.41
N ARG A 165 -3.15 5.92 7.41
CA ARG A 165 -2.84 5.53 8.79
C ARG A 165 -4.03 4.85 9.44
N LYS A 166 -5.23 5.42 9.23
CA LYS A 166 -6.48 4.89 9.76
C LYS A 166 -7.02 3.72 8.95
N LYS A 167 -6.64 3.62 7.67
CA LYS A 167 -7.10 2.62 6.69
C LYS A 167 -8.61 2.68 6.52
N GLU A 168 -9.14 3.88 6.41
CA GLU A 168 -10.56 4.15 6.26
C GLU A 168 -10.81 5.15 5.14
N ILE A 169 -11.99 5.06 4.53
CA ILE A 169 -12.49 6.12 3.66
C ILE A 169 -12.92 7.26 4.59
N VAL A 170 -12.33 8.45 4.40
CA VAL A 170 -12.58 9.62 5.26
C VAL A 170 -13.45 10.67 4.60
N ASP A 171 -13.50 10.71 3.27
CA ASP A 171 -14.38 11.62 2.53
C ASP A 171 -14.57 11.17 1.08
N VAL A 172 -15.57 11.74 0.40
CA VAL A 172 -15.90 11.45 -0.99
C VAL A 172 -16.27 12.74 -1.71
N PHE A 173 -15.64 12.98 -2.86
CA PHE A 173 -16.11 13.90 -3.88
C PHE A 173 -16.86 13.13 -4.97
N HIS A 174 -17.97 13.68 -5.44
CA HIS A 174 -18.72 13.11 -6.54
C HIS A 174 -19.42 14.22 -7.31
N SER A 175 -19.26 14.20 -8.63
CA SER A 175 -20.00 15.07 -9.54
C SER A 175 -20.23 14.36 -10.85
N TYR A 176 -21.41 14.53 -11.43
CA TYR A 176 -21.60 14.30 -12.85
C TYR A 176 -21.02 15.49 -13.64
N VAL A 177 -20.72 15.26 -14.91
CA VAL A 177 -20.11 16.24 -15.82
C VAL A 177 -20.93 16.33 -17.09
N ARG A 178 -21.19 17.54 -17.57
CA ARG A 178 -21.92 17.77 -18.82
C ARG A 178 -20.98 17.68 -20.03
N PRO A 179 -21.15 16.70 -20.93
CA PRO A 179 -20.38 16.61 -22.17
C PRO A 179 -20.81 17.70 -23.16
N VAL A 180 -19.87 18.16 -23.98
CA VAL A 180 -20.05 19.26 -24.95
C VAL A 180 -19.89 18.78 -26.39
N VAL A 181 -18.96 17.85 -26.64
CA VAL A 181 -18.72 17.29 -27.98
C VAL A 181 -19.84 16.33 -28.37
N ASN A 182 -20.21 15.43 -27.47
CA ASN A 182 -21.28 14.44 -27.62
C ASN A 182 -22.30 14.61 -26.48
N PRO A 183 -23.13 15.67 -26.50
CA PRO A 183 -24.03 16.00 -25.39
C PRO A 183 -25.12 14.95 -25.15
N GLN A 184 -25.51 14.21 -26.19
CA GLN A 184 -26.52 13.16 -26.10
C GLN A 184 -25.86 11.81 -25.83
N LEU A 185 -26.19 11.21 -24.69
CA LEU A 185 -25.73 9.88 -24.31
C LEU A 185 -26.37 8.84 -25.22
N SER A 186 -25.56 7.87 -25.67
CA SER A 186 -26.11 6.69 -26.34
C SER A 186 -26.91 5.83 -25.35
N GLU A 187 -27.83 5.03 -25.87
CA GLU A 187 -28.59 4.07 -25.06
C GLU A 187 -27.65 3.05 -24.39
N PHE A 188 -26.60 2.64 -25.11
CA PHE A 188 -25.56 1.76 -24.58
C PHE A 188 -24.84 2.42 -23.39
N CYS A 189 -24.39 3.67 -23.54
CA CYS A 189 -23.71 4.40 -22.47
C CYS A 189 -24.59 4.51 -21.23
N SER A 190 -25.83 4.98 -21.40
CA SER A 190 -26.77 5.14 -20.28
C SER A 190 -27.07 3.81 -19.58
N SER A 191 -27.21 2.72 -20.35
CA SER A 191 -27.45 1.39 -19.79
C SER A 191 -26.22 0.83 -19.07
N PHE A 192 -25.03 1.08 -19.62
CA PHE A 192 -23.76 0.61 -19.08
C PHE A 192 -23.42 1.35 -17.78
N THR A 193 -23.41 2.69 -17.81
CA THR A 193 -23.01 3.52 -16.65
C THR A 193 -24.14 3.77 -15.65
N GLY A 194 -25.40 3.63 -16.09
CA GLY A 194 -26.58 3.96 -15.28
C GLY A 194 -26.84 5.47 -15.18
N ILE A 195 -26.05 6.30 -15.88
CA ILE A 195 -26.18 7.75 -15.92
C ILE A 195 -27.27 8.11 -16.93
N THR A 196 -28.23 8.93 -16.53
CA THR A 196 -29.32 9.38 -17.40
C THR A 196 -28.97 10.68 -18.12
N GLN A 197 -29.63 10.93 -19.26
CA GLN A 197 -29.49 12.19 -19.98
C GLN A 197 -29.79 13.41 -19.08
N GLU A 198 -30.84 13.31 -18.25
CA GLU A 198 -31.22 14.38 -17.33
C GLU A 198 -30.12 14.70 -16.30
N MET A 199 -29.34 13.70 -15.87
CA MET A 199 -28.21 13.92 -14.96
C MET A 199 -27.13 14.76 -15.62
N VAL A 200 -26.70 14.40 -16.84
CA VAL A 200 -25.65 15.15 -17.54
C VAL A 200 -26.13 16.53 -18.01
N ASP A 201 -27.39 16.68 -18.40
CA ASP A 201 -27.96 17.97 -18.83
C ASP A 201 -27.91 19.03 -17.71
N LYS A 202 -28.19 18.60 -16.47
CA LYS A 202 -28.18 19.45 -15.26
C LYS A 202 -26.78 19.64 -14.66
N SER A 203 -25.78 18.95 -15.18
CA SER A 203 -24.43 18.97 -14.63
C SER A 203 -23.63 20.19 -15.06
N LEU A 204 -22.59 20.48 -14.29
CA LEU A 204 -21.59 21.48 -14.64
C LEU A 204 -20.67 20.95 -15.75
N PRO A 205 -20.12 21.83 -16.61
CA PRO A 205 -19.08 21.44 -17.56
C PRO A 205 -17.79 21.04 -16.83
N PHE A 206 -16.92 20.31 -17.53
CA PHE A 206 -15.75 19.68 -16.93
C PHE A 206 -14.83 20.63 -16.14
N ILE A 207 -14.57 21.84 -16.64
CA ILE A 207 -13.68 22.80 -15.96
C ILE A 207 -14.22 23.20 -14.59
N ASP A 208 -15.52 23.49 -14.48
CA ASP A 208 -16.15 23.86 -13.21
C ASP A 208 -16.15 22.69 -12.22
N VAL A 209 -16.31 21.46 -12.71
CA VAL A 209 -16.20 20.24 -11.88
C VAL A 209 -14.76 20.02 -11.43
N LEU A 210 -13.78 20.24 -12.31
CA LEU A 210 -12.36 20.16 -11.96
C LEU A 210 -12.01 21.19 -10.87
N ASP A 211 -12.50 22.42 -10.98
CA ASP A 211 -12.30 23.46 -9.96
C ASP A 211 -12.97 23.08 -8.63
N SER A 212 -14.18 22.53 -8.68
CA SER A 212 -14.88 22.01 -7.48
C SER A 212 -14.08 20.87 -6.82
N PHE A 213 -13.53 19.97 -7.63
CA PHE A 213 -12.64 18.90 -7.17
C PHE A 213 -11.36 19.46 -6.52
N ARG A 214 -10.74 20.48 -7.14
CA ARG A 214 -9.58 21.17 -6.56
C ARG A 214 -9.89 21.83 -5.22
N ALA A 215 -11.04 22.50 -5.11
CA ALA A 215 -11.49 23.09 -3.85
C ALA A 215 -11.70 22.03 -2.76
N TRP A 216 -12.29 20.88 -3.12
CA TRP A 216 -12.43 19.75 -2.22
C TRP A 216 -11.06 19.19 -1.76
N MET A 217 -10.09 19.04 -2.67
CA MET A 217 -8.72 18.64 -2.29
C MET A 217 -8.06 19.63 -1.32
N GLN A 218 -8.30 20.94 -1.53
CA GLN A 218 -7.75 22.00 -0.67
C GLN A 218 -8.34 21.99 0.74
N LEU A 219 -9.63 21.62 0.90
CA LEU A 219 -10.26 21.45 2.22
C LEU A 219 -9.51 20.43 3.08
N HIS A 220 -9.00 19.37 2.45
CA HIS A 220 -8.18 18.33 3.08
C HIS A 220 -6.68 18.65 3.08
N ARG A 221 -6.30 19.85 2.64
CA ARG A 221 -4.92 20.37 2.57
C ARG A 221 -4.00 19.51 1.69
N LEU A 222 -4.55 18.71 0.77
CA LEU A 222 -3.77 17.78 -0.06
C LEU A 222 -2.77 18.54 -0.92
N GLY A 223 -1.50 18.13 -0.88
CA GLY A 223 -0.42 18.77 -1.64
C GLY A 223 0.20 19.98 -0.94
N GLN A 224 -0.31 20.40 0.22
CA GLN A 224 0.41 21.30 1.11
C GLN A 224 1.64 20.60 1.71
N LYS A 225 2.62 21.38 2.17
CA LYS A 225 3.95 20.90 2.61
C LYS A 225 3.90 19.75 3.64
N ASP A 226 2.83 19.68 4.43
CA ASP A 226 2.62 18.71 5.51
C ASP A 226 1.66 17.55 5.16
N VAL A 227 0.98 17.57 4.01
CA VAL A 227 -0.03 16.57 3.66
C VAL A 227 0.22 16.00 2.27
N ARG A 228 0.76 14.78 2.24
CA ARG A 228 1.17 14.11 1.00
C ARG A 228 0.08 13.17 0.52
N TYR A 229 -0.13 13.11 -0.79
CA TYR A 229 -1.12 12.23 -1.39
C TYR A 229 -0.63 11.60 -2.69
N ALA A 230 -1.35 10.60 -3.17
CA ALA A 230 -1.25 10.12 -4.54
C ALA A 230 -2.61 9.72 -5.09
N PHE A 231 -2.77 9.89 -6.40
CA PHE A 231 -3.92 9.33 -7.13
C PHE A 231 -3.78 7.82 -7.28
N VAL A 232 -4.90 7.10 -7.22
CA VAL A 232 -4.98 5.66 -7.41
C VAL A 232 -6.10 5.33 -8.38
N THR A 233 -5.83 4.47 -9.37
CA THR A 233 -6.78 4.10 -10.44
C THR A 233 -6.75 2.61 -10.74
N ASP A 234 -7.84 2.05 -11.28
CA ASP A 234 -7.91 0.64 -11.73
C ASP A 234 -7.35 0.44 -13.14
N GLY A 235 -6.07 0.78 -13.31
CA GLY A 235 -5.38 0.70 -14.59
C GLY A 235 -4.89 2.05 -15.08
N PRO A 236 -4.36 2.10 -16.32
CA PRO A 236 -3.81 3.35 -16.86
C PRO A 236 -4.87 4.27 -17.48
N TRP A 237 -6.07 3.77 -17.80
CA TRP A 237 -6.96 4.41 -18.77
C TRP A 237 -7.59 5.71 -18.27
N ASP A 238 -7.98 5.79 -17.00
CA ASP A 238 -8.54 6.99 -16.37
C ASP A 238 -7.70 8.24 -16.63
N ILE A 239 -6.41 8.13 -16.36
CA ILE A 239 -5.47 9.24 -16.46
C ILE A 239 -4.85 9.32 -17.86
N ALA A 240 -4.35 8.19 -18.36
CA ALA A 240 -3.58 8.17 -19.60
C ALA A 240 -4.43 8.33 -20.86
N LYS A 241 -5.74 8.03 -20.81
CA LYS A 241 -6.67 8.24 -21.92
C LYS A 241 -7.73 9.27 -21.56
N PHE A 242 -8.63 8.97 -20.63
CA PHE A 242 -9.86 9.75 -20.46
C PHE A 242 -9.60 11.17 -19.97
N PHE A 243 -8.86 11.34 -18.88
CA PHE A 243 -8.50 12.65 -18.35
C PHE A 243 -7.65 13.46 -19.34
N GLN A 244 -6.71 12.82 -20.02
CA GLN A 244 -5.89 13.48 -21.04
C GLN A 244 -6.73 13.97 -22.23
N MET A 245 -7.64 13.14 -22.75
CA MET A 245 -8.58 13.53 -23.81
C MET A 245 -9.46 14.70 -23.37
N GLN A 246 -10.01 14.62 -22.16
CA GLN A 246 -10.85 15.66 -21.60
C GLN A 246 -10.10 16.99 -21.43
N CYS A 247 -8.82 16.94 -21.02
CA CYS A 247 -7.97 18.15 -20.95
C CYS A 247 -7.84 18.82 -22.33
N ILE A 248 -7.62 18.04 -23.39
CA ILE A 248 -7.52 18.55 -24.77
C ILE A 248 -8.86 19.16 -25.22
N GLN A 249 -9.96 18.43 -25.03
CA GLN A 249 -11.31 18.89 -25.41
C GLN A 249 -11.74 20.15 -24.65
N SER A 250 -11.25 20.32 -23.42
CA SER A 250 -11.53 21.48 -22.56
C SER A 250 -10.53 22.63 -22.74
N ASN A 251 -9.64 22.55 -23.74
CA ASN A 251 -8.62 23.55 -24.05
C ASN A 251 -7.62 23.84 -22.92
N LEU A 252 -7.28 22.83 -22.11
CA LEU A 252 -6.15 22.94 -21.18
C LEU A 252 -4.82 22.81 -21.95
N SER A 253 -3.84 23.65 -21.62
CA SER A 253 -2.51 23.65 -22.29
C SER A 253 -1.77 22.32 -22.15
N ALA A 254 -1.98 21.63 -21.04
CA ALA A 254 -1.38 20.35 -20.74
C ALA A 254 -2.19 19.61 -19.67
N VAL A 255 -1.93 18.30 -19.51
CA VAL A 255 -2.39 17.56 -18.33
C VAL A 255 -1.75 18.19 -17.09
N PRO A 256 -2.53 18.58 -16.05
CA PRO A 256 -2.00 19.09 -14.79
C PRO A 256 -0.90 18.20 -14.21
N HIS A 257 0.18 18.81 -13.71
CA HIS A 257 1.40 18.09 -13.33
C HIS A 257 1.16 16.98 -12.29
N ASP A 258 0.31 17.23 -11.31
CA ASP A 258 0.00 16.27 -10.26
C ASP A 258 -0.79 15.05 -10.75
N PHE A 259 -1.59 15.20 -11.81
CA PHE A 259 -2.25 14.08 -12.49
C PHE A 259 -1.28 13.25 -13.33
N ARG A 260 -0.04 13.71 -13.57
CA ARG A 260 0.94 12.96 -14.38
C ARG A 260 1.59 11.80 -13.63
N PHE A 261 1.32 11.62 -12.34
CA PHE A 261 1.89 10.55 -11.51
C PHE A 261 0.79 9.89 -10.70
N TYR A 262 0.64 8.57 -10.86
CA TYR A 262 -0.43 7.85 -10.18
C TYR A 262 -0.03 6.41 -9.86
N ILE A 263 -0.83 5.80 -8.98
CA ILE A 263 -0.71 4.39 -8.61
C ILE A 263 -1.73 3.62 -9.43
N ASN A 264 -1.25 2.88 -10.43
CA ASN A 264 -2.05 1.84 -11.05
C ASN A 264 -2.16 0.65 -10.06
N ILE A 265 -3.34 0.48 -9.45
CA ILE A 265 -3.52 -0.53 -8.40
C ILE A 265 -3.38 -1.94 -8.93
N ARG A 266 -3.75 -2.21 -10.19
CA ARG A 266 -3.61 -3.54 -10.84
C ARG A 266 -2.17 -4.03 -10.79
N ARG A 267 -1.20 -3.14 -11.04
CA ARG A 267 0.23 -3.49 -10.98
C ARG A 267 0.69 -3.78 -9.56
N SER A 268 0.27 -2.94 -8.61
CA SER A 268 0.58 -3.13 -7.20
C SER A 268 -0.01 -4.44 -6.68
N PHE A 269 -1.24 -4.75 -7.08
CA PHE A 269 -1.95 -5.98 -6.77
C PHE A 269 -1.24 -7.20 -7.35
N ALA A 270 -0.92 -7.17 -8.65
CA ALA A 270 -0.21 -8.22 -9.36
C ALA A 270 1.12 -8.58 -8.65
N ASN A 271 1.90 -7.58 -8.28
CA ASN A 271 3.19 -7.78 -7.62
C ASN A 271 3.08 -8.45 -6.25
N LYS A 272 1.95 -8.25 -5.55
CA LYS A 272 1.73 -8.77 -4.19
C LYS A 272 1.07 -10.15 -4.20
N TYR A 273 0.00 -10.31 -4.96
CA TYR A 273 -0.91 -11.46 -4.86
C TYR A 273 -0.76 -12.44 -6.03
N CYS A 274 -0.28 -12.00 -7.20
CA CYS A 274 -0.16 -12.88 -8.35
C CYS A 274 1.21 -13.56 -8.40
N LYS A 275 1.21 -14.89 -8.54
CA LYS A 275 2.41 -15.68 -8.86
C LYS A 275 2.81 -15.45 -10.31
N ARG A 276 4.08 -15.74 -10.64
CA ARG A 276 4.70 -15.56 -11.97
C ARG A 276 3.99 -16.24 -13.17
N HIS A 277 2.95 -17.04 -12.94
CA HIS A 277 2.15 -17.74 -13.95
C HIS A 277 0.64 -17.75 -13.64
N SER A 278 0.15 -16.75 -12.92
CA SER A 278 -1.29 -16.67 -12.62
C SER A 278 -2.08 -16.32 -13.89
N THR A 279 -3.14 -17.09 -14.19
CA THR A 279 -4.14 -16.80 -15.22
C THR A 279 -5.23 -15.85 -14.72
N GLN A 280 -5.08 -15.32 -13.50
CA GLN A 280 -6.08 -14.49 -12.86
C GLN A 280 -6.23 -13.15 -13.58
N LYS A 281 -7.49 -12.81 -13.92
CA LYS A 281 -7.82 -11.49 -14.45
C LYS A 281 -7.50 -10.44 -13.37
N ILE A 282 -6.74 -9.43 -13.76
CA ILE A 282 -6.38 -8.31 -12.87
C ILE A 282 -7.22 -7.10 -13.28
N ASN A 283 -8.53 -7.25 -13.11
CA ASN A 283 -9.53 -6.19 -13.17
C ASN A 283 -10.22 -6.10 -11.81
N LEU A 284 -11.05 -5.08 -11.58
CA LEU A 284 -11.74 -4.85 -10.31
C LEU A 284 -12.38 -6.12 -9.73
N ASP A 285 -13.26 -6.79 -10.48
CA ASP A 285 -13.91 -8.04 -10.04
C ASP A 285 -12.91 -9.16 -9.72
N GLY A 286 -11.88 -9.30 -10.55
CA GLY A 286 -10.83 -10.29 -10.36
C GLY A 286 -10.07 -10.07 -9.06
N MET A 287 -9.72 -8.82 -8.75
CA MET A 287 -9.04 -8.43 -7.50
C MET A 287 -9.94 -8.62 -6.28
N LEU A 288 -11.22 -8.21 -6.35
CA LEU A 288 -12.19 -8.46 -5.27
C LEU A 288 -12.34 -9.96 -4.99
N THR A 289 -12.49 -10.76 -6.04
CA THR A 289 -12.60 -12.23 -5.93
C THR A 289 -11.34 -12.83 -5.30
N SER A 290 -10.14 -12.39 -5.72
CA SER A 290 -8.87 -12.84 -5.11
C SER A 290 -8.81 -12.57 -3.60
N LEU A 291 -9.42 -11.47 -3.15
CA LEU A 291 -9.44 -11.05 -1.75
C LEU A 291 -10.64 -11.61 -0.97
N ASN A 292 -11.47 -12.47 -1.59
CA ASN A 292 -12.73 -12.97 -1.04
C ASN A 292 -13.71 -11.85 -0.65
N MET A 293 -13.71 -10.77 -1.43
CA MET A 293 -14.61 -9.62 -1.28
C MET A 293 -15.66 -9.64 -2.39
N LYS A 294 -16.86 -9.15 -2.07
CA LYS A 294 -17.92 -8.94 -3.06
C LYS A 294 -17.95 -7.48 -3.48
N PHE A 295 -18.31 -7.24 -4.74
CA PHE A 295 -18.63 -5.91 -5.24
C PHE A 295 -19.80 -5.33 -4.43
N GLU A 296 -19.68 -4.06 -4.04
CA GLU A 296 -20.73 -3.31 -3.34
C GLU A 296 -21.21 -2.14 -4.21
N GLY A 297 -22.52 -2.03 -4.41
CA GLY A 297 -23.12 -0.99 -5.26
C GLY A 297 -23.39 -1.48 -6.69
N ARG A 298 -23.38 -0.56 -7.65
CA ARG A 298 -23.63 -0.82 -9.08
C ARG A 298 -22.32 -0.79 -9.86
N GLN A 299 -21.98 -1.87 -10.55
CA GLN A 299 -20.83 -1.91 -11.47
C GLN A 299 -20.99 -0.85 -12.56
N HIS A 300 -19.89 -0.18 -12.94
CA HIS A 300 -19.89 0.92 -13.90
C HIS A 300 -20.62 2.18 -13.42
N SER A 301 -20.88 2.29 -12.11
CA SER A 301 -21.03 3.61 -11.48
C SER A 301 -19.66 3.98 -10.95
N GLY A 302 -19.08 5.07 -11.45
CA GLY A 302 -17.70 5.43 -11.12
C GLY A 302 -17.49 5.62 -9.62
N LEU A 303 -18.50 6.14 -8.90
CA LEU A 303 -18.42 6.24 -7.44
C LEU A 303 -18.36 4.89 -6.73
N ASP A 304 -19.20 3.94 -7.12
CA ASP A 304 -19.22 2.61 -6.50
C ASP A 304 -17.96 1.83 -6.88
N ASP A 305 -17.48 1.95 -8.12
CA ASP A 305 -16.21 1.38 -8.56
C ASP A 305 -15.03 1.98 -7.76
N SER A 306 -14.98 3.31 -7.61
CA SER A 306 -13.99 4.02 -6.77
C SER A 306 -14.00 3.56 -5.31
N LYS A 307 -15.19 3.32 -4.72
CA LYS A 307 -15.30 2.76 -3.36
C LYS A 307 -14.79 1.33 -3.28
N ASN A 308 -15.08 0.49 -4.27
CA ASN A 308 -14.56 -0.88 -4.30
C ASN A 308 -13.03 -0.90 -4.49
N ILE A 309 -12.48 -0.03 -5.33
CA ILE A 309 -11.03 0.17 -5.47
C ILE A 309 -10.44 0.64 -4.12
N ALA A 310 -11.09 1.57 -3.43
CA ALA A 310 -10.67 2.02 -2.10
C ALA A 310 -10.68 0.88 -1.06
N ARG A 311 -11.69 0.00 -1.09
CA ARG A 311 -11.75 -1.21 -0.25
C ARG A 311 -10.59 -2.16 -0.54
N ILE A 312 -10.21 -2.35 -1.82
CA ILE A 312 -9.02 -3.11 -2.21
C ILE A 312 -7.76 -2.43 -1.66
N VAL A 313 -7.61 -1.11 -1.83
CA VAL A 313 -6.47 -0.34 -1.32
C VAL A 313 -6.33 -0.52 0.19
N ILE A 314 -7.42 -0.37 0.95
CA ILE A 314 -7.44 -0.59 2.40
C ILE A 314 -6.98 -2.01 2.73
N LYS A 315 -7.52 -3.03 2.06
CA LYS A 315 -7.11 -4.41 2.26
C LYS A 315 -5.62 -4.64 1.96
N MET A 316 -5.11 -4.01 0.90
CA MET A 316 -3.69 -4.05 0.55
C MET A 316 -2.81 -3.39 1.62
N LEU A 317 -3.27 -2.29 2.24
CA LEU A 317 -2.59 -1.62 3.34
C LEU A 317 -2.58 -2.50 4.62
N GLU A 318 -3.67 -3.19 4.93
CA GLU A 318 -3.75 -4.17 6.02
C GLU A 318 -2.76 -5.31 5.82
N ASP A 319 -2.67 -5.82 4.60
CA ASP A 319 -1.74 -6.88 4.20
C ASP A 319 -0.28 -6.38 4.04
N ARG A 320 -0.04 -5.11 4.39
CA ARG A 320 1.27 -4.43 4.37
C ARG A 320 1.93 -4.42 2.99
N SER A 321 1.12 -4.21 1.96
CA SER A 321 1.59 -4.04 0.59
C SER A 321 2.22 -2.64 0.41
N GLU A 322 3.35 -2.58 -0.30
CA GLU A 322 4.02 -1.32 -0.62
C GLU A 322 3.34 -0.68 -1.84
N LEU A 323 2.34 0.16 -1.59
CA LEU A 323 1.70 1.02 -2.59
C LEU A 323 2.57 2.26 -2.81
N ARG A 324 2.92 2.52 -4.07
CA ARG A 324 3.73 3.65 -4.53
C ARG A 324 3.33 4.04 -5.93
N VAL A 325 3.58 5.29 -6.31
CA VAL A 325 3.51 5.73 -7.71
C VAL A 325 4.34 4.77 -8.56
N ASN A 326 3.70 4.19 -9.57
CA ASN A 326 4.25 3.13 -10.40
C ASN A 326 4.07 3.39 -11.91
N GLU A 327 3.37 4.46 -12.27
CA GLU A 327 3.19 4.96 -13.64
C GLU A 327 3.29 6.49 -13.65
N LYS A 328 3.90 7.04 -14.70
CA LYS A 328 3.89 8.47 -15.01
C LYS A 328 3.56 8.75 -16.46
N LEU A 329 3.01 9.94 -16.72
CA LEU A 329 2.81 10.48 -18.06
C LEU A 329 4.04 11.27 -18.50
N VAL A 330 4.57 10.92 -19.68
CA VAL A 330 5.70 11.61 -20.30
C VAL A 330 5.28 12.17 -21.65
N ARG A 331 5.56 13.45 -21.88
CA ARG A 331 5.23 14.11 -23.15
C ARG A 331 6.10 13.58 -24.28
N ILE A 332 5.49 13.30 -25.43
CA ILE A 332 6.22 12.90 -26.63
C ILE A 332 6.80 14.17 -27.28
N LYS A 333 8.14 14.26 -27.38
CA LYS A 333 8.82 15.34 -28.13
C LYS A 333 8.50 15.23 -29.62
N GLU A 334 8.25 16.36 -30.28
CA GLU A 334 7.99 16.42 -31.73
C GLU A 334 9.11 15.72 -32.51
N GLY A 335 8.74 14.85 -33.47
CA GLY A 335 9.69 14.06 -34.28
C GLY A 335 9.98 12.62 -33.81
N LYS A 336 9.53 12.20 -32.61
CA LYS A 336 9.67 10.81 -32.12
C LYS A 336 8.46 9.91 -32.38
N LYS A 337 7.41 10.38 -33.06
CA LYS A 337 6.25 9.56 -33.42
C LYS A 337 6.63 8.51 -34.47
N VAL A 338 7.07 7.33 -34.03
CA VAL A 338 7.18 6.16 -34.90
C VAL A 338 5.78 5.58 -35.04
N LYS A 339 5.11 5.84 -36.17
CA LYS A 339 3.88 5.10 -36.54
C LYS A 339 4.26 3.65 -36.81
N VAL A 340 4.15 2.79 -35.80
CA VAL A 340 4.28 1.35 -36.00
C VAL A 340 2.92 0.83 -36.46
N LEU A 341 2.67 0.91 -37.77
CA LEU A 341 1.55 0.18 -38.38
C LEU A 341 1.92 -1.31 -38.39
N LEU A 342 1.46 -2.04 -37.39
CA LEU A 342 1.55 -3.50 -37.39
C LEU A 342 0.50 -4.05 -38.37
N PRO A 343 0.89 -4.80 -39.42
CA PRO A 343 -0.08 -5.49 -40.26
C PRO A 343 -0.75 -6.59 -39.41
N ASP A 344 -2.07 -6.77 -39.56
CA ASP A 344 -2.95 -7.75 -38.87
C ASP A 344 -3.55 -7.38 -37.49
N MET A 345 -3.85 -6.10 -37.23
CA MET A 345 -4.61 -5.72 -36.03
C MET A 345 -6.13 -5.76 -36.25
N ASN A 346 -6.87 -6.39 -35.32
CA ASN A 346 -8.34 -6.38 -35.31
C ASN A 346 -8.88 -4.94 -35.08
N LYS A 347 -10.20 -4.73 -35.26
CA LYS A 347 -10.81 -3.38 -35.19
C LYS A 347 -10.63 -2.72 -33.82
N GLU A 348 -10.69 -3.50 -32.74
CA GLU A 348 -10.49 -3.05 -31.37
C GLU A 348 -9.06 -2.58 -31.12
N ASP A 349 -8.08 -3.40 -31.50
CA ASP A 349 -6.67 -3.12 -31.32
C ASP A 349 -6.22 -1.93 -32.18
N ARG A 350 -6.76 -1.79 -33.40
CA ARG A 350 -6.54 -0.60 -34.24
C ARG A 350 -7.05 0.67 -33.59
N GLY A 351 -8.25 0.64 -33.03
CA GLY A 351 -8.76 1.77 -32.23
C GLY A 351 -7.81 2.09 -31.09
N ARG A 352 -7.45 1.08 -30.28
CA ARG A 352 -6.53 1.24 -29.13
C ARG A 352 -5.20 1.87 -29.52
N GLN A 353 -4.67 1.52 -30.70
CA GLN A 353 -3.46 2.11 -31.23
C GLN A 353 -3.66 3.59 -31.65
N ALA A 354 -4.80 3.91 -32.27
CA ALA A 354 -5.09 5.26 -32.77
C ALA A 354 -5.01 6.34 -31.67
N TRP A 355 -5.64 6.16 -30.50
CA TRP A 355 -5.52 7.17 -29.42
C TRP A 355 -4.12 7.22 -28.85
N ARG A 356 -3.46 6.07 -28.69
CA ARG A 356 -2.08 6.02 -28.15
C ARG A 356 -1.12 6.82 -29.03
N ASP A 357 -1.33 6.82 -30.34
CA ASP A 357 -0.51 7.57 -31.30
C ASP A 357 -0.88 9.06 -31.38
N ASN A 358 -2.12 9.41 -31.04
CA ASN A 358 -2.64 10.78 -31.15
C ASN A 358 -2.50 11.60 -29.86
N LEU A 359 -2.42 10.94 -28.70
CA LEU A 359 -2.29 11.61 -27.40
C LEU A 359 -0.87 12.17 -27.17
N PRO A 360 -0.73 13.39 -26.62
CA PRO A 360 0.58 14.02 -26.39
C PRO A 360 1.43 13.35 -25.29
N TYR A 361 0.82 12.60 -24.37
CA TYR A 361 1.51 11.90 -23.28
C TYR A 361 1.37 10.38 -23.39
N ILE A 362 2.46 9.69 -23.07
CA ILE A 362 2.53 8.22 -22.97
C ILE A 362 2.81 7.78 -21.53
N VAL A 363 2.37 6.57 -21.20
CA VAL A 363 2.64 5.95 -19.89
C VAL A 363 4.06 5.39 -19.85
N GLN A 364 4.85 5.86 -18.90
CA GLN A 364 6.12 5.29 -18.50
C GLN A 364 5.97 4.59 -17.14
N GLN A 365 6.46 3.35 -17.05
CA GLN A 365 6.46 2.62 -15.78
C GLN A 365 7.58 3.11 -14.87
N ILE A 366 7.28 3.27 -13.59
CA ILE A 366 8.24 3.68 -12.57
C ILE A 366 8.73 2.45 -11.80
N SER A 367 10.04 2.23 -11.86
CA SER A 367 10.70 1.17 -11.09
C SER A 367 10.69 1.52 -9.60
N ARG A 368 10.87 0.51 -8.74
CA ARG A 368 10.97 0.75 -7.30
C ARG A 368 12.16 1.65 -6.94
N ASP A 369 13.27 1.51 -7.65
CA ASP A 369 14.48 2.29 -7.37
C ASP A 369 14.30 3.74 -7.81
N SER A 370 13.71 3.98 -8.98
CA SER A 370 13.36 5.34 -9.47
C SER A 370 12.34 6.05 -8.56
N PHE A 371 11.38 5.30 -8.00
CA PHE A 371 10.46 5.85 -6.99
C PHE A 371 11.20 6.31 -5.71
N ILE A 372 12.14 5.49 -5.22
CA ILE A 372 12.87 5.77 -3.97
C ILE A 372 13.88 6.89 -4.15
N SER A 373 14.54 6.98 -5.30
CA SER A 373 15.49 8.06 -5.60
C SER A 373 14.81 9.40 -5.83
N GLY A 374 13.52 9.42 -6.15
CA GLY A 374 12.79 10.64 -6.54
C GLY A 374 12.98 11.01 -8.02
N GLU A 375 13.81 10.28 -8.76
CA GLU A 375 14.08 10.51 -10.20
C GLU A 375 12.81 10.51 -11.05
N TYR A 376 11.76 9.82 -10.61
CA TYR A 376 10.49 9.83 -11.33
C TYR A 376 9.84 11.22 -11.39
N LEU A 377 10.11 12.10 -10.41
CA LEU A 377 9.63 13.47 -10.35
C LEU A 377 10.34 14.39 -11.33
N ASP A 378 11.50 13.97 -11.87
CA ASP A 378 12.19 14.71 -12.91
C ASP A 378 11.29 14.74 -14.15
N CYS A 379 10.84 15.95 -14.48
CA CYS A 379 9.90 16.22 -15.53
C CYS A 379 10.52 17.21 -16.51
N ASP A 380 11.04 16.70 -17.62
CA ASP A 380 11.62 17.49 -18.73
C ASP A 380 10.71 18.64 -19.22
N THR A 381 9.40 18.58 -18.93
CA THR A 381 8.40 19.57 -19.36
C THR A 381 7.98 20.56 -18.28
N CYS A 382 8.49 20.43 -17.05
CA CYS A 382 8.29 21.46 -16.02
C CYS A 382 9.32 22.59 -16.12
N ASP A 383 10.40 22.35 -16.88
CA ASP A 383 11.41 23.34 -17.26
C ASP A 383 11.05 24.02 -18.60
N GLU A 384 9.93 23.66 -19.22
CA GLU A 384 9.34 24.35 -20.37
C GLU A 384 8.30 25.33 -19.83
N ASP A 385 8.75 26.54 -19.47
CA ASP A 385 7.86 27.69 -19.22
C ASP A 385 6.98 27.95 -20.47
N ASP A 386 5.66 27.76 -20.34
CA ASP A 386 4.56 28.64 -20.79
C ASP A 386 3.18 27.94 -20.72
#